data_AF-G8YHV2-F1
#
_entry.id   AF-G8YHV2-F1
#
_cell.length_a   1.000
_cell.length_b   1.000
_cell.length_c   1.000
_cell.angle_alpha   90.00
_cell.angle_beta   90.00
_cell.angle_gamma   90.00
#
_symmetry.space_group_name_H-M   'P 1'
#
loop_
_entity.id
_entity.type
_entity.pdbx_description
1 polymer ?
#
loop_
_entity_poly.entity_id
_entity_poly.type
_entity_poly.pdbx_seq_one_letter_code
_entity_poly.pdbx_strand_id
1 'polypeptide(L)'
;MDISLFIFQENKHYREMLRKRMQNHEERLRELDFKYNELKGKVNGVADVRGVKNPSEALSIMYDFDKILYRYNVLKTFAEVTKEELSEKDMEIMGKIKAYEQGIESELPTGEFIVECPELAIIRRQLKESAVEAGKLANLAEKNSQDKEGSSSKSKSDLTNWLKSGTWGREHIQCVVDGFKTGNNLKEKEEATRKFFEERLGITISLHAAGYFFSRYGLRGQKSKIEETNSIFDEAYEQSESYLQPERIKFIKERLYEKTDMILSDKDISVGICFRNILKKNYGSLKEPSSILEGLDINI
;
A
#
# COMPACT_ATOMS: atom_id res chain seq x y z
N MET A 1 -0.95 -26.44 11.44
CA MET A 1 -0.86 -25.60 12.66
C MET A 1 -0.30 -24.26 12.22
N ASP A 2 -1.07 -23.19 12.33
CA ASP A 2 -0.72 -21.89 11.77
C ASP A 2 0.27 -21.17 12.70
N ILE A 3 1.57 -21.33 12.45
CA ILE A 3 2.65 -20.72 13.24
C ILE A 3 2.55 -19.18 13.21
N SER A 4 1.88 -18.62 12.20
CA SER A 4 1.58 -17.18 12.12
C SER A 4 0.56 -16.69 13.15
N LEU A 5 -0.15 -17.61 13.83
CA LEU A 5 -0.97 -17.27 14.99
C LEU A 5 -0.20 -17.40 16.31
N PHE A 6 0.83 -18.25 16.37
CA PHE A 6 1.54 -18.56 17.61
C PHE A 6 2.61 -17.51 17.96
N ILE A 7 3.32 -16.97 16.98
CA ILE A 7 4.38 -15.95 17.21
C ILE A 7 3.79 -14.60 17.63
N PHE A 8 2.53 -14.33 17.30
CA PHE A 8 2.00 -12.98 17.37
C PHE A 8 1.14 -12.70 18.61
N GLN A 9 0.90 -13.68 19.49
CA GLN A 9 -0.21 -13.62 20.45
C GLN A 9 -0.19 -12.43 21.43
N GLU A 10 0.95 -11.82 21.76
CA GLU A 10 1.01 -10.87 22.88
C GLU A 10 1.20 -9.38 22.56
N ASN A 11 1.52 -8.97 21.33
CA ASN A 11 1.78 -7.55 21.06
C ASN A 11 0.92 -6.99 19.91
N LYS A 12 -0.30 -6.56 20.27
CA LYS A 12 -1.32 -6.00 19.35
C LYS A 12 -0.79 -4.79 18.57
N HIS A 13 0.07 -3.98 19.19
CA HIS A 13 0.69 -2.81 18.57
C HIS A 13 1.67 -3.20 17.46
N TYR A 14 2.52 -4.19 17.72
CA TYR A 14 3.47 -4.74 16.74
C TYR A 14 2.76 -5.41 15.55
N ARG A 15 1.65 -6.13 15.78
CA ARG A 15 0.84 -6.73 14.70
C ARG A 15 0.23 -5.68 13.76
N GLU A 16 -0.34 -4.61 14.32
CA GLU A 16 -0.98 -3.54 13.55
C GLU A 16 0.05 -2.74 12.75
N MET A 17 1.22 -2.50 13.35
CA MET A 17 2.34 -1.78 12.74
C MET A 17 2.99 -2.59 11.60
N LEU A 18 3.25 -3.88 11.83
CA LEU A 18 3.71 -4.80 10.80
C LEU A 18 2.67 -4.94 9.69
N ARG A 19 1.39 -5.18 10.00
CA ARG A 19 0.32 -5.30 8.98
C ARG A 19 0.20 -4.09 8.06
N LYS A 20 0.13 -2.87 8.61
CA LYS A 20 -0.03 -1.65 7.81
C LYS A 20 1.21 -1.33 6.96
N ARG A 21 2.40 -1.77 7.37
CA ARG A 21 3.68 -1.47 6.70
C ARG A 21 4.20 -2.63 5.84
N MET A 22 3.50 -3.76 5.86
CA MET A 22 3.75 -5.00 5.09
C MET A 22 2.96 -5.08 3.76
N GLN A 23 2.39 -4.00 3.22
CA GLN A 23 1.79 -4.06 1.86
C GLN A 23 2.81 -4.44 0.78
N ASN A 24 4.05 -3.94 0.87
CA ASN A 24 5.17 -4.40 0.04
C ASN A 24 5.55 -5.88 0.32
N HIS A 25 5.31 -6.37 1.54
CA HIS A 25 5.58 -7.75 1.93
C HIS A 25 4.56 -8.72 1.32
N GLU A 26 3.28 -8.34 1.25
CA GLU A 26 2.26 -9.15 0.57
C GLU A 26 2.43 -9.16 -0.95
N GLU A 27 2.89 -8.06 -1.55
CA GLU A 27 3.31 -8.04 -2.96
C GLU A 27 4.50 -8.97 -3.21
N ARG A 28 5.51 -8.97 -2.32
CA ARG A 28 6.68 -9.85 -2.46
C ARG A 28 6.35 -11.32 -2.21
N LEU A 29 5.43 -11.62 -1.30
CA LEU A 29 4.90 -12.97 -1.10
C LEU A 29 4.08 -13.43 -2.31
N ARG A 30 3.32 -12.54 -2.96
CA ARG A 30 2.60 -12.84 -4.21
C ARG A 30 3.54 -13.07 -5.39
N GLU A 31 4.64 -12.32 -5.48
CA GLU A 31 5.69 -12.63 -6.46
C GLU A 31 6.35 -13.98 -6.17
N LEU A 32 6.51 -14.34 -4.89
CA LEU A 32 7.02 -15.64 -4.51
C LEU A 32 6.07 -16.77 -4.90
N ASP A 33 4.76 -16.59 -4.66
CA ASP A 33 3.71 -17.49 -5.15
C ASP A 33 3.86 -17.71 -6.67
N PHE A 34 4.02 -16.64 -7.44
CA PHE A 34 4.15 -16.74 -8.90
C PHE A 34 5.38 -17.56 -9.30
N LYS A 35 6.55 -17.24 -8.74
CA LYS A 35 7.81 -17.92 -9.06
C LYS A 35 7.83 -19.40 -8.65
N TYR A 36 7.24 -19.73 -7.50
CA TYR A 36 7.12 -21.13 -7.06
C TYR A 36 6.10 -21.92 -7.89
N ASN A 37 5.03 -21.29 -8.37
CA ASN A 37 4.09 -21.93 -9.30
C ASN A 37 4.72 -22.20 -10.67
N GLU A 38 5.58 -21.30 -11.18
CA GLU A 38 6.37 -21.55 -12.40
C GLU A 38 7.34 -22.73 -12.22
N LEU A 39 8.05 -22.78 -11.07
CA LEU A 39 8.92 -23.91 -10.72
C LEU A 39 8.12 -25.21 -10.60
N LYS A 40 6.92 -25.18 -10.01
CA LYS A 40 6.04 -26.35 -9.91
C LYS A 40 5.63 -26.86 -11.29
N GLY A 41 5.37 -25.96 -12.24
CA GLY A 41 5.13 -26.32 -13.64
C GLY A 41 6.30 -27.05 -14.29
N LYS A 42 7.53 -26.60 -14.03
CA LYS A 42 8.77 -27.23 -14.52
C LYS A 42 9.01 -28.59 -13.86
N VAL A 43 8.87 -28.67 -12.53
CA VAL A 43 9.08 -29.90 -11.75
C VAL A 43 8.04 -30.96 -12.07
N ASN A 44 6.78 -30.60 -12.30
CA ASN A 44 5.74 -31.56 -12.74
C ASN A 44 6.02 -32.15 -14.15
N GLY A 45 6.89 -31.50 -14.94
CA GLY A 45 7.37 -32.01 -16.23
C GLY A 45 8.62 -32.89 -16.15
N VAL A 46 9.29 -32.93 -14.99
CA VAL A 46 10.47 -33.77 -14.74
C VAL A 46 10.03 -34.97 -13.92
N ALA A 47 10.02 -36.15 -14.55
CA ALA A 47 9.48 -37.37 -13.96
C ALA A 47 10.23 -37.85 -12.69
N ASP A 48 11.45 -37.34 -12.43
CA ASP A 48 12.26 -37.76 -11.30
C ASP A 48 13.23 -36.62 -10.90
N VAL A 49 12.91 -35.89 -9.83
CA VAL A 49 13.92 -35.07 -9.13
C VAL A 49 14.72 -36.06 -8.29
N ARG A 50 15.98 -36.30 -8.67
CA ARG A 50 16.81 -37.43 -8.22
C ARG A 50 16.57 -37.82 -6.76
N GLY A 51 15.95 -39.00 -6.56
CA GLY A 51 15.80 -39.60 -5.23
C GLY A 51 14.68 -39.01 -4.36
N VAL A 52 13.93 -38.02 -4.86
CA VAL A 52 12.80 -37.41 -4.17
C VAL A 52 11.51 -38.13 -4.58
N LYS A 53 10.95 -38.95 -3.67
CA LYS A 53 9.75 -39.77 -3.95
C LYS A 53 8.52 -38.94 -4.37
N ASN A 54 8.34 -37.74 -3.82
CA ASN A 54 7.22 -36.84 -4.14
C ASN A 54 7.73 -35.40 -4.38
N PRO A 55 8.26 -35.09 -5.59
CA PRO A 55 8.84 -33.77 -5.85
C PRO A 55 7.85 -32.61 -5.71
N SER A 56 6.60 -32.79 -6.13
CA SER A 56 5.57 -31.74 -6.04
C SER A 56 5.21 -31.40 -4.58
N GLU A 57 5.18 -32.41 -3.71
CA GLU A 57 4.91 -32.24 -2.28
C GLU A 57 6.10 -31.60 -1.57
N ALA A 58 7.32 -32.09 -1.83
CA ALA A 58 8.55 -31.52 -1.28
C ALA A 58 8.73 -30.05 -1.68
N LEU A 59 8.42 -29.69 -2.93
CA LEU A 59 8.45 -28.30 -3.40
C LEU A 59 7.39 -27.43 -2.70
N SER A 60 6.21 -27.98 -2.42
CA SER A 60 5.19 -27.27 -1.64
C SER A 60 5.62 -27.02 -0.19
N ILE A 61 6.27 -28.00 0.43
CA ILE A 61 6.81 -27.86 1.79
C ILE A 61 7.94 -26.83 1.80
N MET A 62 8.86 -26.84 0.83
CA MET A 62 9.90 -25.82 0.67
C MET A 62 9.29 -24.42 0.50
N TYR A 63 8.21 -24.31 -0.28
CA TYR A 63 7.52 -23.04 -0.45
C TYR A 63 6.95 -22.50 0.87
N ASP A 64 6.27 -23.35 1.63
CA ASP A 64 5.73 -22.98 2.94
C ASP A 64 6.84 -22.60 3.93
N PHE A 65 7.94 -23.34 3.89
CA PHE A 65 9.11 -23.07 4.70
C PHE A 65 9.78 -21.73 4.35
N ASP A 66 9.96 -21.41 3.07
CA ASP A 66 10.51 -20.14 2.62
C ASP A 66 9.66 -18.93 3.00
N LYS A 67 8.32 -19.07 3.02
CA LYS A 67 7.43 -18.01 3.56
C LYS A 67 7.68 -17.73 5.04
N ILE A 68 7.90 -18.79 5.82
CA ILE A 68 8.21 -18.67 7.25
C ILE A 68 9.57 -18.01 7.44
N LEU A 69 10.60 -18.47 6.71
CA LEU A 69 11.93 -17.89 6.77
C LEU A 69 11.96 -16.42 6.32
N TYR A 70 11.21 -16.06 5.29
CA TYR A 70 11.10 -14.69 4.85
C TYR A 70 10.59 -13.79 5.98
N ARG A 71 9.49 -14.16 6.63
CA ARG A 71 8.91 -13.42 7.76
C ARG A 71 9.87 -13.32 8.94
N TYR A 72 10.51 -14.44 9.31
CA TYR A 72 11.51 -14.46 10.37
C TYR A 72 12.68 -13.51 10.07
N ASN A 73 13.24 -13.53 8.86
CA ASN A 73 14.37 -12.68 8.49
C ASN A 73 14.01 -11.19 8.48
N VAL A 74 12.78 -10.82 8.09
CA VAL A 74 12.30 -9.43 8.20
C VAL A 74 12.34 -8.95 9.65
N LEU A 75 11.78 -9.75 10.56
CA LEU A 75 11.71 -9.42 11.99
C LEU A 75 13.09 -9.37 12.63
N LYS A 76 13.92 -10.37 12.32
CA LYS A 76 15.31 -10.43 12.77
C LYS A 76 16.05 -9.16 12.39
N THR A 77 16.02 -8.78 11.11
CA THR A 77 16.72 -7.59 10.62
C THR A 77 16.12 -6.32 11.21
N PHE A 78 14.81 -6.24 11.39
CA PHE A 78 14.19 -5.09 12.06
C PHE A 78 14.74 -4.93 13.47
N ALA A 79 14.70 -5.98 14.31
CA ALA A 79 15.23 -5.95 15.68
C ALA A 79 16.73 -5.62 15.74
N GLU A 80 17.54 -6.19 14.82
CA GLU A 80 18.97 -5.89 14.72
C GLU A 80 19.25 -4.41 14.41
N VAL A 81 18.40 -3.79 13.59
CA VAL A 81 18.59 -2.41 13.12
C VAL A 81 18.01 -1.39 14.10
N THR A 82 16.90 -1.70 14.78
CA THR A 82 16.32 -0.85 15.83
C THR A 82 17.17 -0.87 17.10
N LYS A 83 17.98 -1.91 17.30
CA LYS A 83 18.76 -2.16 18.53
C LYS A 83 17.86 -2.21 19.78
N GLU A 84 16.59 -2.57 19.61
CA GLU A 84 15.69 -2.78 20.74
C GLU A 84 16.15 -4.01 21.53
N GLU A 85 16.11 -3.90 22.86
CA GLU A 85 16.28 -5.07 23.72
C GLU A 85 15.05 -5.96 23.57
N LEU A 86 15.23 -7.07 22.84
CA LEU A 86 14.22 -8.12 22.75
C LEU A 86 13.96 -8.69 24.14
N SER A 87 12.69 -8.98 24.44
CA SER A 87 12.36 -9.69 25.67
C SER A 87 12.99 -11.09 25.68
N GLU A 88 13.20 -11.67 26.86
CA GLU A 88 13.70 -13.05 26.99
C GLU A 88 12.85 -14.05 26.18
N LYS A 89 11.54 -13.83 26.15
CA LYS A 89 10.58 -14.63 25.39
C LYS A 89 10.76 -14.49 23.88
N ASP A 90 11.01 -13.27 23.40
CA ASP A 90 11.27 -13.04 21.96
C ASP A 90 12.61 -13.65 21.55
N MET A 91 13.64 -13.53 22.38
CA MET A 91 14.93 -14.20 22.15
C MET A 91 14.79 -15.72 22.12
N GLU A 92 13.99 -16.30 23.01
CA GLU A 92 13.70 -17.75 23.02
C GLU A 92 12.98 -18.19 21.74
N ILE A 93 11.98 -17.43 21.28
CA ILE A 93 11.25 -17.71 20.03
C ILE A 93 12.20 -17.62 18.82
N MET A 94 13.03 -16.59 18.74
CA MET A 94 14.01 -16.42 17.66
C MET A 94 15.03 -17.55 17.65
N GLY A 95 15.49 -18.00 18.83
CA GLY A 95 16.35 -19.16 18.99
C GLY A 95 15.70 -20.45 18.50
N LYS A 96 14.42 -20.69 18.84
CA LYS A 96 13.65 -21.83 18.36
C LYS A 96 13.49 -21.82 16.85
N ILE A 97 13.14 -20.67 16.25
CA ILE A 97 12.99 -20.56 14.79
C ILE A 97 14.31 -20.84 14.07
N LYS A 98 15.44 -20.34 14.59
CA LYS A 98 16.77 -20.61 14.03
C LYS A 98 17.15 -22.09 14.11
N ALA A 99 16.79 -22.77 15.20
CA ALA A 99 17.02 -24.22 15.33
C ALA A 99 16.12 -25.02 14.37
N TYR A 100 14.85 -24.63 14.23
CA TYR A 100 13.94 -25.21 13.23
C TYR A 100 14.40 -24.95 11.80
N GLU A 101 14.94 -23.77 11.51
CA GLU A 101 15.51 -23.43 10.20
C GLU A 101 16.61 -24.43 9.82
N GLN A 102 17.56 -24.66 10.73
CA GLN A 102 18.67 -25.59 10.50
C GLN A 102 18.22 -27.05 10.37
N GLY A 103 17.26 -27.47 11.19
CA GLY A 103 16.72 -28.83 11.14
C GLY A 103 15.96 -29.10 9.84
N ILE A 104 14.99 -28.24 9.50
CA ILE A 104 14.15 -28.43 8.31
C ILE A 104 14.98 -28.29 7.03
N GLU A 105 15.91 -27.34 6.95
CA GLU A 105 16.76 -27.18 5.76
C GLU A 105 17.64 -28.41 5.50
N SER A 106 18.02 -29.16 6.55
CA SER A 106 18.78 -30.40 6.42
C SER A 106 17.96 -31.61 5.96
N GLU A 107 16.64 -31.57 6.17
CA GLU A 107 15.71 -32.62 5.75
C GLU A 107 15.11 -32.37 4.36
N LEU A 108 15.12 -31.12 3.91
CA LEU A 108 14.64 -30.74 2.59
C LEU A 108 15.66 -31.12 1.52
N PRO A 109 15.23 -31.70 0.38
CA PRO A 109 16.11 -32.03 -0.74
C PRO A 109 16.50 -30.78 -1.56
N THR A 110 16.89 -29.70 -0.89
CA THR A 110 17.20 -28.41 -1.49
C THR A 110 18.30 -28.54 -2.54
N GLY A 111 19.33 -29.35 -2.28
CA GLY A 111 20.45 -29.55 -3.19
C GLY A 111 20.02 -30.20 -4.50
N GLU A 112 19.21 -31.24 -4.42
CA GLU A 112 18.66 -31.98 -5.54
C GLU A 112 17.75 -31.08 -6.39
N PHE A 113 16.90 -30.27 -5.75
CA PHE A 113 16.08 -29.29 -6.45
C PHE A 113 16.89 -28.17 -7.09
N ILE A 114 18.00 -27.72 -6.49
CA ILE A 114 18.85 -26.68 -7.09
C ILE A 114 19.59 -27.22 -8.32
N VAL A 115 19.99 -28.50 -8.32
CA VAL A 115 20.63 -29.11 -9.50
C VAL A 115 19.67 -29.15 -10.68
N GLU A 116 18.41 -29.55 -10.44
CA GLU A 116 17.41 -29.68 -11.51
C GLU A 116 16.69 -28.35 -11.82
N CYS A 117 16.67 -27.41 -10.89
CA CYS A 117 16.08 -26.08 -11.01
C CYS A 117 17.00 -25.01 -10.37
N PRO A 118 18.08 -24.59 -11.06
CA PRO A 118 19.02 -23.59 -10.54
C PRO A 118 18.37 -22.25 -10.16
N GLU A 119 17.23 -21.92 -10.78
CA GLU A 119 16.45 -20.73 -10.48
C GLU A 119 15.94 -20.72 -9.02
N LEU A 120 15.77 -21.90 -8.41
CA LEU A 120 15.41 -22.01 -7.00
C LEU A 120 16.47 -21.36 -6.11
N ALA A 121 17.76 -21.59 -6.37
CA ALA A 121 18.85 -20.96 -5.61
C ALA A 121 18.80 -19.42 -5.71
N ILE A 122 18.48 -18.90 -6.90
CA ILE A 122 18.33 -17.47 -7.15
C ILE A 122 17.14 -16.90 -6.37
N ILE A 123 16.00 -17.59 -6.41
CA ILE A 123 14.78 -17.17 -5.70
C ILE A 123 15.02 -17.11 -4.20
N ARG A 124 15.60 -18.16 -3.61
CA ARG A 124 15.86 -18.24 -2.16
C ARG A 124 16.86 -17.18 -1.71
N ARG A 125 17.87 -16.88 -2.53
CA ARG A 125 18.79 -15.77 -2.28
C ARG A 125 18.09 -14.42 -2.33
N GLN A 126 17.34 -14.15 -3.39
CA GLN A 126 16.59 -12.89 -3.55
C GLN A 126 15.59 -12.68 -2.42
N LEU A 127 14.96 -13.75 -1.93
CA LEU A 127 14.07 -13.71 -0.78
C LEU A 127 14.78 -13.23 0.47
N LYS A 128 15.94 -13.80 0.78
CA LYS A 128 16.73 -13.40 1.94
C LYS A 128 17.17 -11.94 1.86
N GLU A 129 17.69 -11.52 0.71
CA GLU A 129 18.09 -10.12 0.47
C GLU A 129 16.89 -9.17 0.60
N SER A 130 15.74 -9.54 0.02
CA SER A 130 14.48 -8.77 0.11
C SER A 130 13.96 -8.69 1.55
N ALA A 131 14.12 -9.75 2.35
CA ALA A 131 13.70 -9.76 3.76
C ALA A 131 14.53 -8.78 4.59
N VAL A 132 15.84 -8.76 4.36
CA VAL A 132 16.78 -7.83 5.00
C VAL A 132 16.43 -6.38 4.65
N GLU A 133 16.18 -6.09 3.37
CA GLU A 133 15.78 -4.75 2.94
C GLU A 133 14.45 -4.33 3.56
N ALA A 134 13.47 -5.22 3.60
CA ALA A 134 12.17 -4.95 4.22
C ALA A 134 12.32 -4.64 5.73
N GLY A 135 13.16 -5.37 6.47
CA GLY A 135 13.46 -5.07 7.87
C GLY A 135 14.10 -3.69 8.07
N LYS A 136 15.06 -3.31 7.20
CA LYS A 136 15.68 -1.97 7.23
C LYS A 136 14.69 -0.85 6.91
N LEU A 137 13.84 -1.06 5.91
CA LEU A 137 12.80 -0.11 5.51
C LEU A 137 11.76 0.08 6.61
N ALA A 138 11.40 -0.99 7.32
CA ALA A 138 10.51 -0.92 8.47
C ALA A 138 11.10 -0.03 9.58
N ASN A 139 12.39 -0.18 9.91
CA ASN A 139 13.07 0.69 10.89
C ASN A 139 13.19 2.14 10.39
N LEU A 140 13.49 2.38 9.11
CA LEU A 140 13.50 3.75 8.56
C LEU A 140 12.11 4.40 8.67
N ALA A 141 11.04 3.65 8.42
CA ALA A 141 9.68 4.12 8.59
C ALA A 141 9.34 4.41 10.06
N GLU A 142 9.88 3.65 11.00
CA GLU A 142 9.74 3.86 12.44
C GLU A 142 10.48 5.11 12.92
N LYS A 143 11.75 5.30 12.53
CA LYS A 143 12.50 6.53 12.84
C LYS A 143 11.79 7.77 12.28
N ASN A 144 11.31 7.69 11.05
CA ASN A 144 10.49 8.75 10.44
C ASN A 144 9.13 8.96 11.14
N SER A 145 8.70 8.03 12.01
CA SER A 145 7.49 8.15 12.84
C SER A 145 7.83 8.69 14.24
N GLN A 146 8.93 8.25 14.86
CA GLN A 146 9.40 8.73 16.17
C GLN A 146 9.93 10.18 16.11
N ASP A 147 10.57 10.59 15.01
CA ASP A 147 10.98 11.98 14.80
C ASP A 147 9.79 12.95 14.69
N LYS A 148 8.55 12.44 14.59
CA LYS A 148 7.32 13.25 14.57
C LYS A 148 6.73 13.52 15.96
N GLU A 149 7.19 12.86 17.02
CA GLU A 149 6.67 13.09 18.38
C GLU A 149 7.50 14.12 19.17
N GLY A 150 8.73 14.43 18.74
CA GLY A 150 9.63 15.36 19.44
C GLY A 150 9.69 16.81 18.92
N SER A 151 9.06 17.13 17.79
CA SER A 151 9.03 18.52 17.32
C SER A 151 7.67 18.88 16.77
N SER A 152 7.09 19.94 17.35
CA SER A 152 5.96 20.67 16.81
C SER A 152 6.34 21.27 15.46
N SER A 153 6.31 20.48 14.40
CA SER A 153 6.34 20.99 13.03
C SER A 153 5.54 20.07 12.12
N LYS A 154 4.47 20.66 11.56
CA LYS A 154 3.52 20.08 10.60
C LYS A 154 4.25 19.36 9.45
N SER A 155 4.45 18.04 9.52
CA SER A 155 4.90 17.24 8.37
C SER A 155 3.74 16.45 7.75
N LYS A 156 3.17 17.11 6.73
CA LYS A 156 2.34 16.58 5.65
C LYS A 156 2.50 15.07 5.40
N SER A 157 1.55 14.25 5.85
CA SER A 157 1.26 13.00 5.13
C SER A 157 0.21 13.33 4.08
N ASP A 158 0.69 13.96 3.01
CA ASP A 158 -0.07 14.30 1.82
C ASP A 158 -0.56 13.01 1.14
N LEU A 159 -1.60 13.12 0.29
CA LEU A 159 -2.30 12.07 -0.48
C LEU A 159 -1.48 10.91 -1.08
N THR A 160 -0.15 10.98 -1.12
CA THR A 160 0.76 10.02 -1.75
C THR A 160 0.70 8.60 -1.18
N ASN A 161 0.26 8.41 0.07
CA ASN A 161 0.04 7.06 0.60
C ASN A 161 -1.28 6.45 0.13
N TRP A 162 -2.32 7.26 -0.04
CA TRP A 162 -3.59 6.81 -0.59
C TRP A 162 -3.49 6.47 -2.09
N LEU A 163 -2.61 7.17 -2.82
CA LEU A 163 -2.24 6.83 -4.21
C LEU A 163 -1.70 5.40 -4.41
N LYS A 164 -1.02 4.83 -3.41
CA LYS A 164 -0.38 3.51 -3.55
C LYS A 164 -1.38 2.37 -3.40
N SER A 165 -2.36 2.48 -2.49
CA SER A 165 -3.30 1.41 -2.15
C SER A 165 -4.79 1.72 -2.41
N GLY A 166 -5.14 2.96 -2.75
CA GLY A 166 -6.49 3.48 -2.56
C GLY A 166 -7.53 3.06 -3.59
N THR A 167 -8.57 2.38 -3.10
CA THR A 167 -9.88 2.31 -3.74
C THR A 167 -10.59 3.68 -3.67
N TRP A 168 -11.52 3.91 -4.59
CA TRP A 168 -12.51 4.99 -4.58
C TRP A 168 -13.84 4.32 -4.87
N GLY A 169 -14.89 4.75 -4.21
CA GLY A 169 -16.19 4.12 -4.31
C GLY A 169 -17.23 4.88 -3.51
N ARG A 170 -18.46 4.34 -3.48
CA ARG A 170 -19.62 5.02 -2.90
C ARG A 170 -19.38 5.52 -1.47
N GLU A 171 -18.77 4.69 -0.63
CA GLU A 171 -18.49 5.04 0.77
C GLU A 171 -17.54 6.23 0.93
N HIS A 172 -16.60 6.42 0.00
CA HIS A 172 -15.69 7.56 0.02
C HIS A 172 -16.46 8.85 -0.25
N ILE A 173 -17.35 8.82 -1.23
CA ILE A 173 -18.20 9.97 -1.58
C ILE A 173 -19.17 10.25 -0.43
N GLN A 174 -19.71 9.22 0.21
CA GLN A 174 -20.55 9.38 1.40
C GLN A 174 -19.81 10.07 2.54
N CYS A 175 -18.53 9.76 2.78
CA CYS A 175 -17.72 10.46 3.78
C CYS A 175 -17.57 11.96 3.46
N VAL A 176 -17.43 12.31 2.17
CA VAL A 176 -17.38 13.72 1.72
C VAL A 176 -18.73 14.41 1.97
N VAL A 177 -19.84 13.78 1.57
CA VAL A 177 -21.19 14.33 1.71
C VAL A 177 -21.56 14.50 3.19
N ASP A 178 -21.37 13.47 4.00
CA ASP A 178 -21.67 13.51 5.44
C ASP A 178 -20.81 14.56 6.15
N GLY A 179 -19.52 14.62 5.82
CA GLY A 179 -18.61 15.60 6.39
C GLY A 179 -19.03 17.03 6.04
N PHE A 180 -19.47 17.26 4.82
CA PHE A 180 -20.00 18.55 4.39
C PHE A 180 -21.30 18.94 5.09
N LYS A 181 -22.16 17.98 5.46
CA LYS A 181 -23.41 18.20 6.20
C LYS A 181 -23.21 18.48 7.69
N THR A 182 -22.12 17.97 8.28
CA THR A 182 -21.92 17.97 9.74
C THR A 182 -21.38 19.31 10.29
N GLY A 183 -20.54 20.03 9.53
CA GLY A 183 -19.90 21.26 10.00
C GLY A 183 -20.71 22.53 9.72
N ASN A 184 -20.58 23.56 10.57
CA ASN A 184 -21.26 24.85 10.38
C ASN A 184 -20.48 25.79 9.45
N ASN A 185 -19.16 25.69 9.47
CA ASN A 185 -18.26 26.45 8.60
C ASN A 185 -17.36 25.51 7.78
N LEU A 186 -16.67 26.06 6.79
CA LEU A 186 -15.88 25.27 5.84
C LEU A 186 -14.78 24.43 6.53
N LYS A 187 -14.11 24.99 7.53
CA LYS A 187 -13.03 24.31 8.25
C LYS A 187 -13.56 23.12 9.06
N GLU A 188 -14.69 23.30 9.76
CA GLU A 188 -15.36 22.21 10.47
C GLU A 188 -15.84 21.11 9.52
N LYS A 189 -16.33 21.48 8.33
CA LYS A 189 -16.74 20.52 7.29
C LYS A 189 -15.55 19.69 6.79
N GLU A 190 -14.41 20.34 6.54
CA GLU A 190 -13.16 19.69 6.13
C GLU A 190 -12.64 18.74 7.23
N GLU A 191 -12.69 19.18 8.49
CA GLU A 191 -12.28 18.38 9.65
C GLU A 191 -13.21 17.17 9.87
N ALA A 192 -14.52 17.36 9.73
CA ALA A 192 -15.51 16.28 9.82
C ALA A 192 -15.33 15.26 8.69
N THR A 193 -15.08 15.73 7.46
CA THR A 193 -14.81 14.85 6.32
C THR A 193 -13.56 14.00 6.56
N ARG A 194 -12.46 14.63 6.98
CA ARG A 194 -11.24 13.91 7.33
C ARG A 194 -11.50 12.84 8.39
N LYS A 195 -12.25 13.18 9.44
CA LYS A 195 -12.61 12.26 10.51
C LYS A 195 -13.41 11.06 9.99
N PHE A 196 -14.39 11.27 9.09
CA PHE A 196 -15.14 10.16 8.50
C PHE A 196 -14.29 9.24 7.61
N PHE A 197 -13.36 9.80 6.84
CA PHE A 197 -12.40 8.98 6.08
C PHE A 197 -11.54 8.12 7.01
N GLU A 198 -11.09 8.66 8.13
CA GLU A 198 -10.26 7.94 9.10
C GLU A 198 -11.06 6.86 9.84
N GLU A 199 -12.25 7.19 10.34
CA GLU A 199 -13.06 6.28 11.16
C GLU A 199 -13.70 5.15 10.33
N ARG A 200 -14.20 5.46 9.13
CA ARG A 200 -14.96 4.50 8.32
C ARG A 200 -14.07 3.70 7.38
N LEU A 201 -13.02 4.33 6.85
CA LEU A 201 -12.20 3.76 5.79
C LEU A 201 -10.76 3.50 6.25
N GLY A 202 -10.36 4.00 7.43
CA GLY A 202 -8.97 3.92 7.89
C GLY A 202 -8.01 4.77 7.05
N ILE A 203 -8.52 5.77 6.32
CA ILE A 203 -7.75 6.60 5.39
C ILE A 203 -7.57 7.99 5.99
N THR A 204 -6.32 8.44 6.10
CA THR A 204 -6.03 9.83 6.48
C THR A 204 -5.95 10.71 5.23
N ILE A 205 -6.74 11.78 5.17
CA ILE A 205 -6.68 12.80 4.13
C ILE A 205 -6.30 14.17 4.72
N SER A 206 -5.72 15.05 3.91
CA SER A 206 -5.48 16.42 4.32
C SER A 206 -6.78 17.24 4.28
N LEU A 207 -6.86 18.31 5.08
CA LEU A 207 -8.00 19.25 5.03
C LEU A 207 -8.13 19.86 3.62
N HIS A 208 -6.98 20.09 2.97
CA HIS A 208 -6.91 20.58 1.59
C HIS A 208 -7.57 19.59 0.61
N ALA A 209 -7.36 18.28 0.80
CA ALA A 209 -8.01 17.24 0.01
C ALA A 209 -9.54 17.24 0.20
N ALA A 210 -9.98 17.36 1.46
CA ALA A 210 -11.41 17.48 1.77
C ALA A 210 -12.03 18.70 1.08
N GLY A 211 -11.35 19.85 1.14
CA GLY A 211 -11.76 21.07 0.45
C GLY A 211 -11.85 20.90 -1.08
N TYR A 212 -10.87 20.20 -1.68
CA TYR A 212 -10.89 19.83 -3.09
C TYR A 212 -12.11 18.99 -3.45
N PHE A 213 -12.47 17.97 -2.65
CA PHE A 213 -13.63 17.12 -2.93
C PHE A 213 -14.95 17.89 -2.90
N PHE A 214 -15.09 18.87 -2.00
CA PHE A 214 -16.27 19.73 -1.98
C PHE A 214 -16.44 20.50 -3.29
N SER A 215 -15.33 21.00 -3.84
CA SER A 215 -15.30 21.67 -5.13
C SER A 215 -15.55 20.69 -6.28
N ARG A 216 -14.98 19.49 -6.24
CA ARG A 216 -15.18 18.45 -7.27
C ARG A 216 -16.64 18.04 -7.41
N TYR A 217 -17.36 17.92 -6.28
CA TYR A 217 -18.75 17.47 -6.23
C TYR A 217 -19.78 18.60 -6.23
N GLY A 218 -19.36 19.86 -6.26
CA GLY A 218 -20.29 20.99 -6.29
C GLY A 218 -21.09 21.23 -5.03
N LEU A 219 -20.60 20.74 -3.90
CA LEU A 219 -21.20 20.98 -2.59
C LEU A 219 -21.09 22.46 -2.17
N ARG A 220 -20.29 23.27 -2.86
CA ARG A 220 -20.15 24.72 -2.64
C ARG A 220 -21.12 25.59 -3.48
N GLY A 221 -22.08 24.99 -4.19
CA GLY A 221 -23.19 25.73 -4.80
C GLY A 221 -22.99 26.26 -6.24
N GLN A 222 -22.10 25.67 -7.05
CA GLN A 222 -21.87 26.10 -8.45
C GLN A 222 -21.71 24.92 -9.44
N LYS A 223 -22.73 24.05 -9.57
CA LYS A 223 -22.62 22.82 -10.38
C LYS A 223 -22.23 23.02 -11.84
N SER A 224 -22.83 24.00 -12.55
CA SER A 224 -22.57 24.21 -13.97
C SER A 224 -21.11 24.57 -14.26
N LYS A 225 -20.52 25.45 -13.45
CA LYS A 225 -19.09 25.79 -13.55
C LYS A 225 -18.18 24.62 -13.23
N ILE A 226 -18.61 23.71 -12.35
CA ILE A 226 -17.78 22.60 -11.87
C ILE A 226 -17.68 21.48 -12.89
N GLU A 227 -18.73 21.18 -13.63
CA GLU A 227 -18.66 20.22 -14.74
C GLU A 227 -17.69 20.70 -15.82
N GLU A 228 -17.75 21.99 -16.16
CA GLU A 228 -16.83 22.64 -17.08
C GLU A 228 -15.38 22.62 -16.56
N THR A 229 -15.14 23.05 -15.31
CA THR A 229 -13.82 23.00 -14.69
C THR A 229 -13.24 21.59 -14.65
N ASN A 230 -14.05 20.59 -14.28
CA ASN A 230 -13.60 19.20 -14.25
C ASN A 230 -13.27 18.68 -15.66
N SER A 231 -14.09 19.00 -16.66
CA SER A 231 -13.83 18.62 -18.04
C SER A 231 -12.53 19.21 -18.56
N ILE A 232 -12.26 20.49 -18.26
CA ILE A 232 -11.01 21.17 -18.66
C ILE A 232 -9.81 20.57 -17.94
N PHE A 233 -9.95 20.26 -16.65
CA PHE A 233 -8.90 19.59 -15.89
C PHE A 233 -8.60 18.22 -16.50
N ASP A 234 -9.63 17.42 -16.80
CA ASP A 234 -9.48 16.08 -17.36
C ASP A 234 -8.74 16.12 -18.71
N GLU A 235 -9.13 17.05 -19.59
CA GLU A 235 -8.44 17.30 -20.87
C GLU A 235 -6.96 17.65 -20.66
N ALA A 236 -6.67 18.60 -19.77
CA ALA A 236 -5.30 19.03 -19.48
C ALA A 236 -4.47 17.92 -18.80
N TYR A 237 -5.11 17.08 -18.00
CA TYR A 237 -4.49 15.94 -17.33
C TYR A 237 -4.03 14.87 -18.33
N GLU A 238 -4.83 14.59 -19.37
CA GLU A 238 -4.47 13.65 -20.45
C GLU A 238 -3.37 14.21 -21.34
N GLN A 239 -3.46 15.49 -21.73
CA GLN A 239 -2.44 16.17 -22.55
C GLN A 239 -1.06 16.25 -21.87
N SER A 240 -1.02 16.15 -20.55
CA SER A 240 0.21 16.24 -19.75
C SER A 240 0.69 14.89 -19.20
N GLU A 241 0.19 13.76 -19.72
CA GLU A 241 0.56 12.43 -19.21
C GLU A 241 2.06 12.12 -19.33
N SER A 242 2.73 12.66 -20.35
CA SER A 242 4.17 12.51 -20.56
C SER A 242 5.04 13.47 -19.74
N TYR A 243 4.43 14.42 -19.01
CA TYR A 243 5.16 15.48 -18.32
C TYR A 243 5.60 15.02 -16.92
N LEU A 244 6.76 15.47 -16.49
CA LEU A 244 7.20 15.34 -15.09
C LEU A 244 6.30 16.21 -14.18
N GLN A 245 6.22 15.87 -12.88
CA GLN A 245 5.23 16.44 -11.96
C GLN A 245 5.22 17.98 -11.87
N PRO A 246 6.35 18.69 -11.72
CA PRO A 246 6.36 20.16 -11.67
C PRO A 246 5.81 20.80 -12.96
N GLU A 247 6.19 20.28 -14.11
CA GLU A 247 5.79 20.73 -15.44
C GLU A 247 4.32 20.41 -15.71
N ARG A 248 3.87 19.25 -15.23
CA ARG A 248 2.48 18.80 -15.30
C ARG A 248 1.55 19.70 -14.49
N ILE A 249 1.94 20.03 -13.26
CA ILE A 249 1.19 20.96 -12.41
C ILE A 249 1.08 22.32 -13.09
N LYS A 250 2.19 22.85 -13.61
CA LYS A 250 2.22 24.13 -14.31
C LYS A 250 1.29 24.14 -15.52
N PHE A 251 1.39 23.12 -16.38
CA PHE A 251 0.56 23.01 -17.58
C PHE A 251 -0.94 22.97 -17.27
N ILE A 252 -1.36 22.13 -16.32
CA ILE A 252 -2.77 22.01 -15.94
C ILE A 252 -3.28 23.32 -15.34
N LYS A 253 -2.46 23.98 -14.52
CA LYS A 253 -2.79 25.28 -13.90
C LYS A 253 -3.00 26.38 -14.95
N GLU A 254 -2.11 26.46 -15.93
CA GLU A 254 -2.21 27.44 -17.04
C GLU A 254 -3.48 27.18 -17.87
N ARG A 255 -3.75 25.92 -18.24
CA ARG A 255 -4.97 25.55 -18.99
C ARG A 255 -6.26 25.88 -18.26
N LEU A 256 -6.31 25.63 -16.96
CA LEU A 256 -7.48 25.96 -16.14
C LEU A 256 -7.69 27.47 -16.06
N TYR A 257 -6.62 28.24 -15.85
CA TYR A 257 -6.72 29.69 -15.82
C TYR A 257 -7.19 30.25 -17.17
N GLU A 258 -6.59 29.81 -18.29
CA GLU A 258 -6.96 30.26 -19.65
C GLU A 258 -8.45 30.05 -19.97
N LYS A 259 -9.03 28.91 -19.56
CA LYS A 259 -10.39 28.55 -19.94
C LYS A 259 -11.45 28.92 -18.90
N THR A 260 -11.09 29.13 -17.63
CA THR A 260 -12.07 29.35 -16.55
C THR A 260 -11.83 30.61 -15.71
N ASP A 261 -10.71 31.31 -15.92
CA ASP A 261 -10.26 32.43 -15.08
C ASP A 261 -10.08 32.04 -13.58
N MET A 262 -9.98 30.74 -13.29
CA MET A 262 -9.80 30.25 -11.92
C MET A 262 -8.32 30.21 -11.52
N ILE A 263 -8.01 30.85 -10.39
CA ILE A 263 -6.69 30.78 -9.78
C ILE A 263 -6.67 29.65 -8.74
N LEU A 264 -6.06 28.53 -9.10
CA LEU A 264 -5.89 27.38 -8.22
C LEU A 264 -4.46 27.32 -7.68
N SER A 265 -4.28 26.83 -6.45
CA SER A 265 -2.95 26.62 -5.90
C SER A 265 -2.31 25.37 -6.50
N ASP A 266 -0.98 25.29 -6.49
CA ASP A 266 -0.25 24.09 -6.95
C ASP A 266 -0.66 22.84 -6.16
N LYS A 267 -1.10 23.02 -4.91
CA LYS A 267 -1.65 21.95 -4.08
C LYS A 267 -3.00 21.46 -4.59
N ASP A 268 -3.90 22.35 -5.02
CA ASP A 268 -5.19 21.96 -5.61
C ASP A 268 -4.98 21.12 -6.87
N ILE A 269 -4.05 21.55 -7.73
CA ILE A 269 -3.70 20.83 -8.95
C ILE A 269 -3.07 19.48 -8.61
N SER A 270 -2.13 19.44 -7.65
CA SER A 270 -1.52 18.20 -7.20
C SER A 270 -2.56 17.21 -6.68
N VAL A 271 -3.50 17.65 -5.83
CA VAL A 271 -4.61 16.81 -5.34
C VAL A 271 -5.49 16.33 -6.50
N GLY A 272 -5.82 17.20 -7.45
CA GLY A 272 -6.63 16.83 -8.62
C GLY A 272 -5.95 15.82 -9.54
N ILE A 273 -4.64 15.91 -9.74
CA ILE A 273 -3.83 14.90 -10.45
C ILE A 273 -3.86 13.58 -9.68
N CYS A 274 -3.64 13.61 -8.37
CA CYS A 274 -3.66 12.42 -7.53
C CYS A 274 -5.01 11.71 -7.61
N PHE A 275 -6.10 12.47 -7.55
CA PHE A 275 -7.45 11.94 -7.63
C PHE A 275 -7.73 11.26 -8.97
N ARG A 276 -7.28 11.86 -10.08
CA ARG A 276 -7.42 11.27 -11.42
C ARG A 276 -6.63 9.98 -11.60
N ASN A 277 -5.44 9.88 -11.01
CA ASN A 277 -4.70 8.61 -10.96
C ASN A 277 -5.52 7.51 -10.26
N ILE A 278 -6.21 7.85 -9.16
CA ILE A 278 -7.08 6.91 -8.42
C ILE A 278 -8.27 6.49 -9.29
N LEU A 279 -8.93 7.42 -9.97
CA LEU A 279 -10.05 7.11 -10.87
C LEU A 279 -9.61 6.23 -12.05
N LYS A 280 -8.50 6.56 -12.72
CA LYS A 280 -7.94 5.77 -13.82
C LYS A 280 -7.59 4.34 -13.35
N LYS A 281 -7.03 4.20 -12.14
CA LYS A 281 -6.73 2.89 -11.53
C LYS A 281 -7.99 2.07 -11.23
N ASN A 282 -9.03 2.70 -10.70
CA ASN A 282 -10.21 1.97 -10.19
C ASN A 282 -11.26 1.68 -11.26
N TYR A 283 -11.39 2.55 -12.26
CA TYR A 283 -12.47 2.49 -13.25
C TYR A 283 -11.97 2.47 -14.70
N GLY A 284 -10.67 2.69 -14.94
CA GLY A 284 -10.15 2.88 -16.30
C GLY A 284 -10.55 4.21 -16.94
N SER A 285 -11.21 5.10 -16.21
CA SER A 285 -11.74 6.40 -16.68
C SER A 285 -11.42 7.53 -15.69
N LEU A 286 -11.47 8.78 -16.17
CA LEU A 286 -11.34 9.98 -15.32
C LEU A 286 -12.65 10.38 -14.62
N LYS A 287 -13.72 9.61 -14.85
CA LYS A 287 -15.05 9.84 -14.28
C LYS A 287 -15.51 8.59 -13.52
N GLU A 288 -16.18 8.82 -12.41
CA GLU A 288 -16.88 7.76 -11.67
C GLU A 288 -18.06 7.21 -12.49
N PRO A 289 -18.35 5.90 -12.41
CA PRO A 289 -19.59 5.32 -12.94
C PRO A 289 -20.83 5.95 -12.31
N SER A 290 -21.87 6.21 -13.10
CA SER A 290 -23.14 6.80 -12.62
C SER A 290 -23.79 5.98 -11.49
N SER A 291 -23.62 4.65 -11.50
CA SER A 291 -24.13 3.73 -10.47
C SER A 291 -23.58 4.01 -9.06
N ILE A 292 -22.42 4.65 -8.96
CA ILE A 292 -21.80 4.99 -7.68
C ILE A 292 -22.33 6.32 -7.14
N LEU A 293 -22.78 7.21 -8.03
CA LEU A 293 -23.36 8.50 -7.70
C LEU A 293 -24.87 8.42 -7.41
N GLU A 294 -25.52 7.34 -7.84
CA GLU A 294 -26.96 7.16 -7.71
C GLU A 294 -27.41 7.11 -6.23
N GLY A 295 -28.43 7.91 -5.90
CA GLY A 295 -28.99 8.01 -4.55
C GLY A 295 -28.09 8.72 -3.53
N LEU A 296 -26.96 9.30 -3.95
CA LEU A 296 -26.19 10.20 -3.09
C LEU A 296 -26.80 11.61 -3.14
N ASP A 297 -27.00 12.19 -1.96
CA ASP A 297 -27.55 13.53 -1.82
C ASP A 297 -26.47 14.59 -2.03
N ILE A 298 -25.99 14.69 -3.27
CA ILE A 298 -24.99 15.67 -3.73
C ILE A 298 -25.70 16.97 -4.19
N ASN A 299 -26.98 17.15 -3.86
CA ASN A 299 -27.81 18.32 -4.13
C ASN A 299 -28.07 19.09 -2.82
N ILE A 300 -27.01 19.50 -2.14
CA ILE A 300 -27.07 20.31 -0.91
C ILE A 300 -26.91 21.78 -1.28
#